data_AF-A0A8J6BIU8-F1
#
_entry.id   AF-A0A8J6BIU8-F1
#
_cell.length_a   1.000
_cell.length_b   1.000
_cell.length_c   1.000
_cell.angle_alpha   90.00
_cell.angle_beta   90.00
_cell.angle_gamma   90.00
#
_symmetry.space_group_name_H-M   'P 1'
#
loop_
_entity.id
_entity.type
_entity.pdbx_description
1 polymer ?
#
loop_
_entity_poly.entity_id
_entity_poly.type
_entity_poly.pdbx_seq_one_letter_code
_entity_poly.pdbx_strand_id
1 'polypeptide(L)'
;MWYFNVTSLSAMSHLNGQKMYGKIIRVTLSKHQTVQLPREGLDDQGLTKDFGNSQLHRFKKPGSKNFQNIFPPSATLHLSNIPQTITEEDLRTLFTNTGGTVKAFKFFQ
;
A
#
# COMPACT_ATOMS: atom_id res chain seq x y z
N MET A 1 1.59 21.90 -1.09
CA MET A 1 2.90 21.34 -0.71
C MET A 1 2.93 20.68 0.69
N TRP A 2 1.87 20.77 1.51
CA TRP A 2 1.87 20.29 2.91
C TRP A 2 1.45 18.82 3.14
N TYR A 3 0.97 18.08 2.14
CA TYR A 3 0.47 16.70 2.34
C TYR A 3 1.51 15.59 2.17
N PHE A 4 2.62 15.83 1.47
CA PHE A 4 3.61 14.78 1.21
C PHE A 4 4.43 14.39 2.45
N ASN A 5 4.79 15.34 3.31
CA ASN A 5 5.65 15.07 4.48
C ASN A 5 4.98 14.25 5.58
N VAL A 6 3.65 14.35 5.73
CA VAL A 6 2.91 13.51 6.69
C VAL A 6 2.93 12.04 6.26
N THR A 7 2.96 11.77 4.96
CA THR A 7 2.98 10.40 4.44
C THR A 7 4.36 9.73 4.49
N SER A 8 5.45 10.48 4.25
CA SER A 8 6.79 9.89 4.19
C SER A 8 7.30 9.43 5.57
N LEU A 9 7.07 10.24 6.60
CA LEU A 9 7.45 9.88 7.97
C LEU A 9 6.62 8.71 8.50
N SER A 10 5.31 8.69 8.23
CA SER A 10 4.45 7.58 8.61
C SER A 10 4.82 6.29 7.89
N ALA A 11 5.15 6.36 6.60
CA ALA A 11 5.64 5.21 5.86
C ALA A 11 6.96 4.68 6.46
N MET A 12 7.91 5.58 6.77
CA MET A 12 9.18 5.19 7.39
C MET A 12 8.97 4.55 8.77
N SER A 13 8.14 5.15 9.64
CA SER A 13 7.92 4.65 11.00
C SER A 13 7.26 3.27 11.03
N HIS A 14 6.37 2.98 10.08
CA HIS A 14 5.63 1.72 10.04
C HIS A 14 6.33 0.62 9.24
N LEU A 15 7.12 0.97 8.22
CA LEU A 15 7.67 0.01 7.26
C LEU A 15 9.16 -0.29 7.48
N ASN A 16 9.94 0.61 8.09
CA ASN A 16 11.35 0.34 8.32
C ASN A 16 11.53 -0.88 9.24
N GLY A 17 12.35 -1.86 8.82
CA GLY A 17 12.58 -3.09 9.58
C GLY A 17 11.52 -4.18 9.36
N GLN A 18 10.47 -3.93 8.57
CA GLN A 18 9.48 -4.95 8.25
C GLN A 18 10.04 -6.00 7.29
N LYS A 19 9.49 -7.22 7.33
CA LYS A 19 9.87 -8.29 6.39
C LYS A 19 8.95 -8.27 5.18
N MET A 20 9.50 -8.13 3.98
CA MET A 20 8.80 -8.18 2.70
C MET A 20 9.53 -9.17 1.77
N TYR A 21 8.79 -10.12 1.18
CA TYR A 21 9.34 -11.15 0.28
C TYR A 21 10.61 -11.84 0.83
N GLY A 22 10.57 -12.21 2.11
CA GLY A 22 11.68 -12.89 2.78
C GLY A 22 12.80 -11.98 3.30
N LYS A 23 12.83 -10.69 2.95
CA LYS A 23 13.90 -9.75 3.30
C LYS A 23 13.43 -8.64 4.23
N ILE A 24 14.28 -8.22 5.15
CA ILE A 24 14.02 -7.04 5.99
C ILE A 24 14.23 -5.80 5.13
N ILE A 25 13.21 -4.96 4.98
CA ILE A 25 13.31 -3.71 4.23
C ILE A 25 13.87 -2.59 5.10
N ARG A 26 14.73 -1.76 4.50
CA ARG A 26 15.25 -0.55 5.13
C ARG A 26 14.62 0.66 4.46
N VAL A 27 13.97 1.50 5.24
CA VAL A 27 13.30 2.72 4.77
C VAL A 27 13.93 3.92 5.44
N THR A 28 14.40 4.87 4.64
CA THR A 28 15.04 6.11 5.10
C THR A 28 14.58 7.27 4.22
N LEU A 29 14.64 8.49 4.75
CA LEU A 29 14.41 9.69 3.93
C LEU A 29 15.46 9.80 2.82
N SER A 30 15.01 10.05 1.60
CA SER A 30 15.89 10.27 0.46
C SER A 30 16.62 11.60 0.59
N LYS A 31 17.84 11.67 0.05
CA LYS A 31 18.57 12.93 -0.16
C LYS A 31 18.09 13.68 -1.42
N HIS A 32 17.37 12.99 -2.32
CA HIS A 32 16.82 13.57 -3.53
C HIS A 32 15.41 14.11 -3.28
N GLN A 33 15.14 15.32 -3.76
CA GLN A 33 13.85 15.97 -3.58
C GLN A 33 12.75 15.37 -4.47
N THR A 34 13.10 14.92 -5.68
CA THR A 34 12.18 14.36 -6.68
C THR A 34 12.80 13.15 -7.38
N VAL A 35 11.94 12.27 -7.91
CA VAL A 35 12.34 11.22 -8.84
C VAL A 35 12.17 11.76 -10.25
N GLN A 36 13.21 11.68 -11.08
CA GLN A 36 13.14 12.09 -12.48
C GLN A 36 12.50 10.98 -13.31
N LEU A 37 11.53 11.34 -14.15
CA LEU A 37 10.95 10.40 -15.10
C LEU A 37 11.89 10.21 -16.30
N PRO A 38 11.96 8.99 -16.88
CA PRO A 38 12.66 8.75 -18.12
C PRO A 38 12.13 9.68 -19.22
N ARG A 39 13.01 10.08 -20.14
CA ARG A 39 12.59 10.81 -21.34
C ARG A 39 11.77 9.87 -22.23
N GLU A 40 10.81 10.43 -22.96
CA GLU A 40 10.05 9.67 -23.95
C GLU A 40 10.99 8.97 -24.94
N GLY A 41 10.73 7.68 -25.21
CA GLY A 41 11.53 6.88 -26.13
C GLY A 41 12.76 6.18 -25.52
N LEU A 42 13.07 6.41 -24.24
CA LEU A 42 14.06 5.60 -23.51
C LEU A 42 13.35 4.46 -22.77
N ASP A 43 13.78 3.22 -23.03
CA ASP A 43 13.31 2.05 -22.27
C ASP A 43 13.97 2.05 -20.88
N ASP A 44 13.15 2.21 -19.84
CA ASP A 44 13.56 2.15 -18.45
C ASP A 44 13.33 0.76 -17.83
N GLN A 45 12.98 -0.23 -18.64
CA GLN A 45 12.62 -1.60 -18.23
C GLN A 45 11.46 -1.65 -17.23
N GLY A 46 10.62 -0.60 -17.19
CA GLY A 46 9.51 -0.47 -16.24
C GLY A 46 9.97 -0.22 -14.80
N LEU A 47 11.20 0.23 -14.59
CA LEU A 47 11.75 0.53 -13.26
C LEU A 47 11.22 1.84 -12.67
N THR A 48 10.72 2.76 -13.50
CA THR A 48 10.13 4.03 -13.09
C THR A 48 8.68 4.11 -13.53
N LYS A 49 7.79 4.52 -12.62
CA LYS A 49 6.38 4.66 -12.93
C LYS A 49 5.78 5.87 -12.23
N ASP A 50 5.08 6.70 -12.99
CA ASP A 50 4.31 7.81 -12.45
C ASP A 50 2.92 7.35 -11.99
N PHE A 51 2.64 7.58 -10.71
CA PHE A 51 1.33 7.33 -10.10
C PHE A 51 0.62 8.62 -9.68
N GLY A 52 1.15 9.81 -9.96
CA GLY A 52 0.64 11.10 -9.48
C GLY A 52 -0.85 11.34 -9.75
N ASN A 53 -1.35 10.81 -10.86
CA ASN A 53 -2.76 10.94 -11.30
C ASN A 53 -3.64 9.72 -10.97
N SER A 54 -3.17 8.75 -10.18
CA SER A 54 -3.93 7.56 -9.85
C SER A 54 -5.23 7.90 -9.11
N GLN A 55 -6.35 7.39 -9.63
CA GLN A 55 -7.67 7.50 -8.98
C GLN A 55 -7.77 6.61 -7.72
N LEU A 56 -6.81 5.69 -7.52
CA LEU A 56 -6.79 4.76 -6.40
C LEU A 56 -6.06 5.33 -5.16
N HIS A 57 -5.60 6.58 -5.20
CA HIS A 57 -4.96 7.23 -4.06
C HIS A 57 -5.93 7.44 -2.90
N ARG A 58 -5.59 6.88 -1.72
CA ARG A 58 -6.44 6.94 -0.52
C ARG A 58 -6.35 8.27 0.25
N PHE A 59 -5.32 9.08 0.02
CA PHE A 59 -5.05 10.30 0.80
C PHE A 59 -5.19 11.61 0.00
N LYS A 60 -5.97 11.60 -1.10
CA LYS A 60 -6.14 12.77 -1.98
C LYS A 60 -7.07 13.84 -1.38
N LYS A 61 -8.10 13.43 -0.63
CA LYS A 61 -9.14 14.33 -0.10
C LYS A 61 -8.81 14.73 1.36
N PRO A 62 -8.59 16.03 1.66
CA PRO A 62 -8.46 16.52 3.02
C PRO A 62 -9.65 16.10 3.90
N GLY A 63 -9.39 15.76 5.16
CA GLY A 63 -10.43 15.34 6.11
C GLY A 63 -11.07 13.97 5.82
N SER A 64 -10.57 13.21 4.84
CA SER A 64 -11.04 11.84 4.61
C SER A 64 -10.76 10.96 5.83
N LYS A 65 -11.72 10.07 6.17
CA LYS A 65 -11.57 9.05 7.22
C LYS A 65 -10.32 8.17 7.02
N ASN A 66 -9.80 8.09 5.80
CA ASN A 66 -8.56 7.35 5.52
C ASN A 66 -7.37 7.81 6.36
N PHE A 67 -7.27 9.11 6.68
CA PHE A 67 -6.18 9.64 7.53
C PHE A 67 -6.27 9.14 8.97
N GLN A 68 -7.45 8.74 9.44
CA GLN A 68 -7.65 8.15 10.76
C GLN A 68 -7.37 6.63 10.76
N ASN A 69 -7.28 6.01 9.58
CA ASN A 69 -7.13 4.57 9.41
C ASN A 69 -5.69 4.16 9.01
N ILE A 70 -4.69 4.88 9.52
CA ILE A 70 -3.27 4.56 9.31
C ILE A 70 -2.78 3.79 10.54
N PHE A 71 -2.58 2.48 10.39
CA PHE A 71 -2.15 1.58 11.47
C PHE A 71 -0.83 0.88 11.10
N PRO A 72 -0.05 0.43 12.10
CA PRO A 72 1.10 -0.44 11.87
C PRO A 72 0.70 -1.74 11.13
N PRO A 73 1.64 -2.39 10.40
CA PRO A 73 1.39 -3.69 9.80
C PRO A 73 0.91 -4.72 10.83
N SER A 74 -0.10 -5.51 10.46
CA SER A 74 -0.73 -6.50 11.32
C SER A 74 -1.09 -7.76 10.54
N ALA A 75 -1.21 -8.89 11.24
CA ALA A 75 -1.69 -10.14 10.67
C ALA A 75 -3.20 -10.12 10.36
N THR A 76 -3.94 -9.19 10.96
CA THR A 76 -5.38 -9.00 10.71
C THR A 76 -5.58 -7.88 9.69
N LEU A 77 -6.21 -8.20 8.56
CA LEU A 77 -6.48 -7.24 7.49
C LEU A 77 -7.96 -6.85 7.46
N HIS A 78 -8.23 -5.55 7.33
CA HIS A 78 -9.58 -5.05 7.09
C HIS A 78 -9.83 -4.87 5.59
N LEU A 79 -10.84 -5.56 5.08
CA LEU A 79 -11.22 -5.52 3.67
C LEU A 79 -12.49 -4.69 3.49
N SER A 80 -12.58 -3.96 2.36
CA SER A 80 -13.70 -3.09 2.03
C SER A 80 -13.88 -3.06 0.51
N ASN A 81 -15.03 -2.55 0.05
CA ASN A 81 -15.41 -2.55 -1.37
C ASN A 81 -15.46 -3.96 -2.00
N ILE A 82 -15.90 -4.94 -1.22
CA ILE A 82 -16.09 -6.32 -1.70
C ILE A 82 -17.45 -6.38 -2.42
N PRO A 83 -17.51 -6.78 -3.71
CA PRO A 83 -18.78 -7.02 -4.39
C PRO A 83 -19.58 -8.13 -3.70
N GLN A 84 -20.92 -8.03 -3.70
CA GLN A 84 -21.80 -9.03 -3.07
C GLN A 84 -21.69 -10.43 -3.69
N THR A 85 -21.17 -10.53 -4.91
CA THR A 85 -20.95 -11.80 -5.62
C THR A 85 -19.71 -12.56 -5.13
N ILE A 86 -18.86 -11.96 -4.31
CA ILE A 86 -17.63 -12.57 -3.80
C ILE A 86 -17.91 -13.29 -2.49
N THR A 87 -17.56 -14.57 -2.44
CA THR A 87 -17.75 -15.42 -1.25
C THR A 87 -16.55 -15.40 -0.32
N GLU A 88 -16.71 -15.95 0.89
CA GLU A 88 -15.58 -16.19 1.80
C GLU A 88 -14.52 -17.11 1.16
N GLU A 89 -14.95 -18.13 0.40
CA GLU A 89 -14.04 -19.08 -0.24
C GLU A 89 -13.18 -18.43 -1.32
N ASP A 90 -13.74 -17.52 -2.10
CA ASP A 90 -13.00 -16.74 -3.09
C ASP A 90 -11.90 -15.91 -2.42
N LEU A 91 -12.22 -15.26 -1.29
CA LEU A 91 -11.25 -14.46 -0.53
C LEU A 91 -10.19 -15.35 0.14
N ARG A 92 -10.57 -16.50 0.70
CA ARG A 92 -9.63 -17.47 1.27
C ARG A 92 -8.64 -17.96 0.21
N THR A 93 -9.14 -18.31 -0.97
CA THR A 93 -8.32 -18.70 -2.12
C THR A 93 -7.38 -17.57 -2.54
N LEU A 94 -7.91 -16.34 -2.67
CA LEU A 94 -7.10 -15.16 -3.03
C LEU A 94 -5.91 -14.96 -2.07
N PHE A 95 -6.15 -14.98 -0.76
CA PHE A 95 -5.08 -14.78 0.22
C PHE A 95 -4.11 -15.97 0.29
N THR A 96 -4.59 -17.19 0.12
CA THR A 96 -3.74 -18.38 0.08
C THR A 96 -2.78 -18.35 -1.11
N ASN A 97 -3.25 -17.89 -2.28
CA ASN A 97 -2.43 -17.72 -3.48
C ASN A 97 -1.31 -16.67 -3.34
N THR A 98 -1.36 -15.80 -2.32
CA THR A 98 -0.25 -14.88 -2.00
C THR A 98 0.89 -15.54 -1.22
N GLY A 99 0.77 -16.84 -0.88
CA GLY A 99 1.68 -17.57 -0.02
C GLY A 99 1.36 -17.45 1.48
N GLY A 100 0.22 -16.84 1.82
CA GLY A 100 -0.29 -16.75 3.19
C GLY A 100 -1.19 -17.91 3.59
N THR A 101 -1.60 -17.94 4.85
CA THR A 101 -2.62 -18.87 5.36
C THR A 101 -3.69 -18.09 6.09
N VAL A 102 -4.96 -18.24 5.69
CA VAL A 102 -6.09 -17.53 6.33
C VAL A 102 -6.51 -18.26 7.61
N LYS A 103 -6.10 -17.72 8.76
CA LYS A 103 -6.39 -18.30 10.08
C LYS A 103 -7.81 -18.03 10.59
N ALA A 104 -8.37 -16.88 10.25
CA ALA A 104 -9.71 -16.46 10.66
C ALA A 104 -10.28 -15.51 9.60
N PHE A 105 -11.62 -15.50 9.51
CA PHE A 105 -12.35 -14.64 8.62
C PHE A 105 -13.65 -14.21 9.30
N LYS A 106 -14.09 -12.97 9.05
CA LYS A 106 -15.35 -12.45 9.57
C LYS A 106 -15.88 -11.34 8.66
N PHE A 107 -17.07 -11.53 8.11
CA PHE A 107 -17.87 -10.41 7.60
C PHE A 107 -18.47 -9.64 8.77
N PHE A 108 -18.44 -8.32 8.67
CA PHE A 108 -19.21 -7.44 9.55
C PHE A 108 -20.55 -7.18 8.87
N GLN A 109 -21.64 -7.45 9.58
CA GLN A 109 -22.99 -7.08 9.19
C GLN A 109 -23.28 -5.65 9.61
#